data_AF-A0A8J5HC92-F1
#
_entry.id   AF-A0A8J5HC92-F1
#
_cell.length_a   1.000
_cell.length_b   1.000
_cell.length_c   1.000
_cell.angle_alpha   90.00
_cell.angle_beta   90.00
_cell.angle_gamma   90.00
#
_symmetry.space_group_name_H-M   'P 1'
#
loop_
_entity.id
_entity.type
_entity.pdbx_description
1 polymer ?
#
loop_
_entity_poly.entity_id
_entity_poly.type
_entity_poly.pdbx_seq_one_letter_code
_entity_poly.pdbx_strand_id
1 'polypeptide(L)'
;MPLLAEILARRLRFINLWLFCSLIIDISGNAGFVSVDCGGNESYTDELGLEWTPDSQFAYGEIARISAPNENRKQYMTVRYFPADNRKYCYTFNVTVRTRYLVRTSFLYGNFDESNVYPKFDISIGASHWTTIVIYDANTIVTHEAVILATAPAISICVSNATTREPFISTIELRQFNGSLYHTDFETQFFLSLSARINFGAETNESVRYFFPRNYL
;
A
#
# COMPACT_ATOMS: atom_id res chain seq x y z
N MET A 1 -36.45 9.13 60.55
CA MET A 1 -36.12 8.57 59.22
C MET A 1 -34.65 8.90 58.96
N PRO A 2 -33.78 7.88 58.86
CA PRO A 2 -32.33 8.02 58.63
C PRO A 2 -32.11 8.48 57.16
N LEU A 3 -30.96 8.95 56.67
CA LEU A 3 -29.56 8.61 56.93
C LEU A 3 -28.68 9.70 56.26
N LEU A 4 -27.61 10.16 56.92
CA LEU A 4 -26.42 10.76 56.29
C LEU A 4 -25.53 9.65 55.69
N ALA A 5 -24.76 9.96 54.63
CA ALA A 5 -23.81 9.13 53.85
C ALA A 5 -24.43 8.72 52.50
N GLU A 6 -23.92 9.10 51.32
CA GLU A 6 -22.54 9.02 50.81
C GLU A 6 -22.18 10.30 50.01
N ILE A 7 -21.12 11.04 50.34
CA ILE A 7 -19.74 10.94 49.81
C ILE A 7 -19.58 11.44 48.35
N LEU A 8 -18.86 12.57 48.26
CA LEU A 8 -17.91 12.95 47.20
C LEU A 8 -17.62 11.91 46.10
N ALA A 9 -18.09 12.15 44.88
CA ALA A 9 -17.57 11.65 43.60
C ALA A 9 -18.53 12.16 42.52
N ARG A 10 -18.17 12.72 41.38
CA ARG A 10 -16.96 12.64 40.59
C ARG A 10 -16.99 13.82 39.62
N ARG A 11 -15.86 14.51 39.53
CA ARG A 11 -15.44 15.17 38.30
C ARG A 11 -15.48 14.14 37.16
N LEU A 12 -15.93 14.54 35.97
CA LEU A 12 -15.10 14.59 34.77
C LEU A 12 -16.01 14.98 33.60
N ARG A 13 -15.62 16.06 32.92
CA ARG A 13 -16.16 16.43 31.61
C ARG A 13 -15.91 15.25 30.66
N PHE A 14 -16.96 14.82 29.96
CA PHE A 14 -16.88 13.84 28.88
C PHE A 14 -16.01 14.41 27.74
N ILE A 15 -14.70 14.16 27.79
CA ILE A 15 -13.86 14.22 26.61
C ILE A 15 -14.22 12.95 25.83
N ASN A 16 -15.10 13.09 24.84
CA ASN A 16 -15.32 12.08 23.82
C ASN A 16 -14.04 11.98 22.98
N LEU A 17 -13.06 11.25 23.48
CA LEU A 17 -11.91 10.81 22.71
C LEU A 17 -12.42 9.70 21.80
N TRP A 18 -12.84 10.07 20.59
CA TRP A 18 -13.08 9.10 19.52
C TRP A 18 -11.75 8.39 19.27
N LEU A 19 -11.58 7.20 19.87
CA LEU A 19 -10.57 6.26 19.44
C LEU A 19 -10.88 5.93 17.97
N PHE A 20 -10.21 6.59 17.04
CA PHE A 20 -9.96 6.00 15.73
C PHE A 20 -9.10 4.76 16.00
N CYS A 21 -9.76 3.62 16.20
CA CYS A 21 -9.11 2.33 16.16
C CYS A 21 -8.69 2.09 14.71
N SER A 22 -7.56 2.67 14.31
CA SER A 22 -6.82 2.17 13.16
C SER A 22 -6.36 0.77 13.56
N LEU A 23 -7.10 -0.25 13.12
CA LEU A 23 -6.69 -1.63 13.29
C LEU A 23 -5.30 -1.77 12.66
N ILE A 24 -4.26 -1.93 13.49
CA ILE A 24 -2.91 -2.19 13.02
C ILE A 24 -2.91 -3.62 12.52
N ILE A 25 -2.83 -3.77 11.20
CA ILE A 25 -2.72 -5.08 10.55
C ILE A 25 -1.26 -5.22 10.20
N ASP A 26 -0.54 -6.02 10.98
CA ASP A 26 0.86 -6.35 10.77
C ASP A 26 0.98 -7.38 9.66
N ILE A 27 1.41 -6.95 8.48
CA ILE A 27 1.79 -7.89 7.42
C ILE A 27 3.17 -8.47 7.78
N SER A 28 3.18 -9.70 8.33
CA SER A 28 4.41 -10.42 8.66
C SER A 28 5.12 -10.90 7.39
N GLY A 29 6.22 -10.24 7.03
CA GLY A 29 7.20 -10.69 6.04
C GLY A 29 8.60 -10.28 6.49
N ASN A 30 9.65 -10.86 5.91
CA ASN A 30 11.04 -10.49 6.22
C ASN A 30 11.19 -8.97 6.26
N ALA A 31 11.72 -8.44 7.38
CA ALA A 31 11.80 -7.00 7.64
C ALA A 31 12.54 -6.31 6.49
N GLY A 32 11.76 -5.78 5.53
CA GLY A 32 12.24 -5.00 4.40
C GLY A 32 12.13 -5.59 3.00
N PHE A 33 11.68 -6.83 2.83
CA PHE A 33 11.34 -7.39 1.51
C PHE A 33 9.95 -8.00 1.55
N VAL A 34 8.96 -7.19 1.16
CA VAL A 34 7.54 -7.56 1.20
C VAL A 34 6.93 -7.38 -0.18
N SER A 35 6.20 -8.37 -0.66
CA SER A 35 5.36 -8.25 -1.87
C SER A 35 3.96 -8.73 -1.51
N VAL A 36 2.98 -7.86 -1.69
CA VAL A 36 1.59 -8.12 -1.37
C VAL A 36 0.78 -8.22 -2.64
N ASP A 37 0.08 -9.33 -2.80
CA ASP A 37 -0.92 -9.57 -3.84
C ASP A 37 -2.30 -9.22 -3.26
N CYS A 38 -2.83 -8.04 -3.63
CA CYS A 38 -4.04 -7.50 -3.03
C CYS A 38 -5.28 -8.22 -3.60
N GLY A 39 -6.06 -8.86 -2.74
CA GLY A 39 -7.16 -9.73 -3.14
C GLY A 39 -6.74 -11.15 -3.53
N GLY A 40 -5.43 -11.47 -3.46
CA GLY A 40 -4.93 -12.83 -3.62
C GLY A 40 -5.43 -13.75 -2.51
N ASN A 41 -5.41 -15.06 -2.76
CA ASN A 41 -5.91 -16.08 -1.81
C ASN A 41 -4.81 -16.96 -1.20
N GLU A 42 -3.63 -17.02 -1.79
CA GLU A 42 -2.54 -17.90 -1.38
C GLU A 42 -1.18 -17.25 -1.64
N SER A 43 -0.18 -17.64 -0.87
CA SER A 43 1.20 -17.22 -1.11
C SER A 43 1.82 -18.00 -2.25
N TYR A 44 2.70 -17.37 -3.03
CA TYR A 44 3.43 -18.03 -4.12
C TYR A 44 4.74 -17.31 -4.41
N THR A 45 5.62 -17.99 -5.14
CA THR A 45 6.84 -17.39 -5.70
C THR A 45 6.67 -17.23 -7.19
N ASP A 46 6.95 -16.04 -7.72
CA ASP A 46 6.89 -15.80 -9.16
C ASP A 46 8.16 -16.28 -9.90
N GLU A 47 8.16 -16.15 -11.22
CA GLU A 47 9.27 -16.56 -12.08
C GLU A 47 10.58 -15.80 -11.80
N LEU A 48 10.50 -14.63 -11.16
CA LEU A 48 11.64 -13.79 -10.77
C LEU A 48 12.18 -14.15 -9.37
N GLY A 49 11.55 -15.12 -8.69
CA GLY A 49 11.91 -15.52 -7.34
C GLY A 49 11.32 -14.63 -6.25
N LEU A 50 10.36 -13.75 -6.56
CA LEU A 50 9.71 -12.91 -5.57
C LEU A 50 8.60 -13.70 -4.85
N GLU A 51 8.67 -13.70 -3.52
CA GLU A 51 7.58 -14.21 -2.69
C GLU A 51 6.47 -13.16 -2.60
N TRP A 52 5.26 -13.58 -2.96
CA TRP A 52 4.02 -12.84 -2.90
C TRP A 52 3.15 -13.41 -1.79
N THR A 53 2.67 -12.54 -0.91
CA THR A 53 1.78 -12.87 0.20
C THR A 53 0.41 -12.24 -0.06
N PRO A 54 -0.71 -12.97 0.13
CA PRO A 54 -2.03 -12.39 0.00
C PRO A 54 -2.31 -11.38 1.11
N ASP A 55 -3.16 -10.40 0.85
CA ASP A 55 -3.62 -9.45 1.87
C ASP A 55 -4.82 -9.93 2.70
N SER A 56 -4.96 -11.25 2.90
CA SER A 56 -6.09 -11.88 3.59
C SER A 56 -6.29 -11.41 5.03
N GLN A 57 -5.23 -10.94 5.68
CA GLN A 57 -5.26 -10.31 7.01
C GLN A 57 -5.87 -8.89 7.00
N PHE A 58 -6.02 -8.27 5.83
CA PHE A 58 -6.59 -6.94 5.69
C PHE A 58 -8.12 -6.97 5.84
N ALA A 59 -8.64 -6.35 6.90
CA ALA A 59 -10.03 -6.49 7.32
C ALA A 59 -11.03 -5.64 6.51
N TYR A 60 -10.57 -4.70 5.70
CA TYR A 60 -11.41 -3.74 4.99
C TYR A 60 -11.37 -3.95 3.48
N GLY A 61 -12.36 -3.41 2.77
CA GLY A 61 -12.45 -3.51 1.31
C GLY A 61 -12.94 -4.87 0.84
N GLU A 62 -13.24 -4.91 -0.45
CA GLU A 62 -13.78 -6.07 -1.15
C GLU A 62 -12.78 -6.52 -2.22
N ILE A 63 -12.90 -7.78 -2.65
CA ILE A 63 -11.99 -8.40 -3.61
C ILE A 63 -12.73 -8.52 -4.93
N ALA A 64 -12.06 -8.17 -6.03
CA ALA A 64 -12.55 -8.44 -7.37
C ALA A 64 -11.49 -9.19 -8.18
N ARG A 65 -11.97 -10.05 -9.09
CA ARG A 65 -11.12 -10.69 -10.10
C ARG A 65 -11.06 -9.79 -11.31
N ILE A 66 -9.89 -9.69 -11.91
CA ILE A 66 -9.66 -8.95 -13.14
C ILE A 66 -9.08 -9.87 -14.21
N SER A 67 -9.35 -9.52 -15.45
CA SER A 67 -8.72 -10.13 -16.61
C SER A 67 -8.39 -9.02 -17.61
N ALA A 68 -7.11 -8.83 -17.88
CA ALA A 68 -6.63 -7.88 -18.86
C ALA A 68 -5.96 -8.65 -20.02
N PRO A 69 -6.15 -8.24 -21.29
CA PRO A 69 -5.49 -8.87 -22.42
C PRO A 69 -3.96 -8.83 -22.27
N ASN A 70 -3.30 -9.95 -22.58
CA ASN A 70 -1.84 -10.12 -22.53
C ASN A 70 -1.20 -9.95 -21.14
N GLU A 71 -1.99 -9.96 -20.07
CA GLU A 71 -1.49 -9.98 -18.70
C GLU A 71 -1.69 -11.37 -18.09
N ASN A 72 -0.58 -12.06 -17.80
CA ASN A 72 -0.61 -13.42 -17.26
C ASN A 72 -0.02 -13.51 -15.84
N ARG A 73 0.53 -12.42 -15.32
CA ARG A 73 1.17 -12.42 -14.00
C ARG A 73 0.11 -12.49 -12.91
N LYS A 74 0.32 -13.41 -11.96
CA LYS A 74 -0.68 -13.78 -10.95
C LYS A 74 -1.11 -12.59 -10.06
N GLN A 75 -0.18 -11.70 -9.73
CA GLN A 75 -0.41 -10.50 -8.91
C GLN A 75 -1.30 -9.44 -9.56
N TYR A 76 -1.69 -9.65 -10.81
CA TYR A 76 -2.59 -8.80 -11.58
C TYR A 76 -3.88 -9.52 -11.98
N MET A 77 -4.23 -10.61 -11.29
CA MET A 77 -5.48 -11.36 -11.49
C MET A 77 -6.58 -10.95 -10.51
N THR A 78 -6.21 -10.23 -9.45
CA THR A 78 -7.10 -9.75 -8.40
C THR A 78 -6.75 -8.33 -8.00
N VAL A 79 -7.74 -7.65 -7.44
CA VAL A 79 -7.54 -6.37 -6.75
C VAL A 79 -8.32 -6.37 -5.45
N ARG A 80 -7.88 -5.54 -4.52
CA ARG A 80 -8.74 -5.09 -3.42
C ARG A 80 -9.22 -3.68 -3.70
N TYR A 81 -10.53 -3.46 -3.57
CA TYR A 81 -11.16 -2.16 -3.76
C TYR A 81 -11.93 -1.73 -2.51
N PHE A 82 -12.15 -0.43 -2.39
CA PHE A 82 -12.66 0.20 -1.18
C PHE A 82 -13.88 1.07 -1.49
N PRO A 83 -14.82 1.22 -0.54
CA PRO A 83 -15.90 2.19 -0.67
C PRO A 83 -15.36 3.59 -0.99
N ALA A 84 -16.03 4.26 -1.93
CA ALA A 84 -15.78 5.67 -2.26
C ALA A 84 -16.38 6.60 -1.18
N ASP A 85 -15.83 6.53 0.03
CA ASP A 85 -16.22 7.35 1.17
C ASP A 85 -15.06 8.24 1.67
N ASN A 86 -15.31 8.97 2.76
CA ASN A 86 -14.32 9.90 3.34
C ASN A 86 -13.28 9.21 4.24
N ARG A 87 -13.24 7.87 4.28
CA ARG A 87 -12.27 7.13 5.09
C ARG A 87 -10.97 6.92 4.31
N LYS A 88 -9.95 6.61 5.08
CA LYS A 88 -8.61 6.29 4.61
C LYS A 88 -8.31 4.84 4.95
N TYR A 89 -7.99 4.04 3.95
CA TYR A 89 -7.71 2.61 4.09
C TYR A 89 -6.21 2.39 3.97
N CYS A 90 -5.58 1.91 5.04
CA CYS A 90 -4.12 1.91 5.19
C CYS A 90 -3.55 0.52 5.42
N TYR A 91 -2.68 0.05 4.52
CA TYR A 91 -1.80 -1.08 4.75
C TYR A 91 -0.62 -0.63 5.60
N THR A 92 -0.33 -1.34 6.70
CA THR A 92 0.78 -1.00 7.59
C THR A 92 1.84 -2.09 7.58
N PHE A 93 3.09 -1.68 7.41
CA PHE A 93 4.23 -2.57 7.29
C PHE A 93 5.25 -2.27 8.35
N ASN A 94 5.72 -3.31 9.04
CA ASN A 94 6.84 -3.19 9.96
C ASN A 94 8.14 -2.99 9.18
N VAL A 95 8.93 -2.02 9.64
CA VAL A 95 10.19 -1.64 9.00
C VAL A 95 11.27 -1.35 10.02
N THR A 96 12.51 -1.42 9.58
CA THR A 96 13.67 -1.05 10.39
C THR A 96 13.83 0.47 10.37
N VAL A 97 13.86 1.07 11.55
CA VAL A 97 14.09 2.52 11.70
C VAL A 97 15.48 2.88 11.18
N ARG A 98 15.62 4.07 10.58
CA ARG A 98 16.83 4.57 9.89
C ARG A 98 17.25 3.79 8.66
N THR A 99 16.31 3.06 8.06
CA THR A 99 16.52 2.33 6.81
C THR A 99 15.72 2.94 5.67
N ARG A 100 16.28 2.97 4.46
CA ARG A 100 15.58 3.43 3.26
C ARG A 100 14.82 2.29 2.61
N TYR A 101 13.61 2.60 2.17
CA TYR A 101 12.75 1.66 1.47
C TYR A 101 12.31 2.25 0.14
N LEU A 102 12.40 1.47 -0.92
CA LEU A 102 11.54 1.67 -2.07
C LEU A 102 10.16 1.11 -1.73
N VAL A 103 9.16 1.97 -1.80
CA VAL A 103 7.75 1.62 -1.84
C VAL A 103 7.31 1.63 -3.30
N ARG A 104 6.70 0.54 -3.76
CA ARG A 104 6.09 0.46 -5.09
C ARG A 104 4.65 0.01 -4.95
N THR A 105 3.73 0.70 -5.63
CA THR A 105 2.33 0.31 -5.72
C THR A 105 1.91 0.23 -7.17
N SER A 106 0.97 -0.67 -7.46
CA SER A 106 0.44 -0.83 -8.81
C SER A 106 -1.09 -0.95 -8.82
N PHE A 107 -1.65 -0.55 -9.95
CA PHE A 107 -3.07 -0.42 -10.17
C PHE A 107 -3.39 -0.90 -11.59
N LEU A 108 -4.01 -2.07 -11.70
CA LEU A 108 -4.64 -2.58 -12.92
C LEU A 108 -6.14 -2.63 -12.69
N TYR A 109 -6.89 -1.82 -13.43
CA TYR A 109 -8.33 -1.67 -13.20
C TYR A 109 -9.13 -2.86 -13.73
N GLY A 110 -8.85 -3.33 -14.94
CA GLY A 110 -9.54 -4.48 -15.54
C GLY A 110 -11.07 -4.35 -15.65
N ASN A 111 -11.62 -3.15 -15.47
CA ASN A 111 -13.06 -2.88 -15.43
C ASN A 111 -13.84 -3.81 -14.49
N PHE A 112 -13.29 -4.11 -13.30
CA PHE A 112 -13.85 -5.10 -12.38
C PHE A 112 -15.27 -4.82 -11.88
N ASP A 113 -15.73 -3.57 -12.00
CA ASP A 113 -17.07 -3.13 -11.59
C ASP A 113 -18.04 -3.00 -12.76
N GLU A 114 -17.61 -3.40 -13.96
CA GLU A 114 -18.36 -3.35 -15.23
C GLU A 114 -18.91 -1.97 -15.60
N SER A 115 -18.41 -0.90 -14.96
CA SER A 115 -18.98 0.45 -15.10
C SER A 115 -18.48 1.18 -16.35
N ASN A 116 -17.30 0.81 -16.87
CA ASN A 116 -16.56 1.55 -17.91
C ASN A 116 -16.26 3.01 -17.53
N VAL A 117 -16.29 3.34 -16.23
CA VAL A 117 -15.94 4.66 -15.71
C VAL A 117 -14.60 4.56 -15.02
N TYR A 118 -13.62 5.35 -15.43
CA TYR A 118 -12.28 5.21 -14.88
C TYR A 118 -12.13 5.79 -13.46
N PRO A 119 -11.54 5.03 -12.52
CA PRO A 119 -11.32 5.51 -11.17
C PRO A 119 -10.27 6.63 -11.06
N LYS A 120 -10.50 7.53 -10.10
CA LYS A 120 -9.56 8.57 -9.69
C LYS A 120 -9.61 8.74 -8.18
N PHE A 121 -8.47 8.61 -7.52
CA PHE A 121 -8.36 8.65 -6.06
C PHE A 121 -6.94 8.99 -5.64
N ASP A 122 -6.71 9.31 -4.37
CA ASP A 122 -5.39 9.64 -3.85
C ASP A 122 -4.74 8.44 -3.13
N ILE A 123 -3.42 8.38 -3.24
CA ILE A 123 -2.57 7.55 -2.39
C ILE A 123 -1.65 8.41 -1.52
N SER A 124 -1.33 7.91 -0.34
CA SER A 124 -0.51 8.59 0.65
C SER A 124 0.40 7.63 1.40
N ILE A 125 1.51 8.18 1.90
CA ILE A 125 2.45 7.48 2.79
C ILE A 125 2.32 8.11 4.17
N GLY A 126 1.81 7.35 5.14
CA GLY A 126 1.42 7.86 6.44
C GLY A 126 0.37 8.96 6.32
N ALA A 127 0.64 10.13 6.90
CA ALA A 127 -0.22 11.31 6.78
C ALA A 127 0.03 12.11 5.48
N SER A 128 1.14 11.87 4.79
CA SER A 128 1.59 12.70 3.66
C SER A 128 0.98 12.23 2.34
N HIS A 129 0.33 13.15 1.61
CA HIS A 129 -0.11 12.89 0.25
C HIS A 129 1.08 12.49 -0.63
N TRP A 130 0.92 11.39 -1.38
CA TRP A 130 1.94 10.92 -2.30
C TRP A 130 1.61 11.32 -3.73
N THR A 131 0.48 10.87 -4.26
CA THR A 131 0.03 11.21 -5.61
C THR A 131 -1.45 10.91 -5.78
N THR A 132 -2.07 11.52 -6.79
CA THR A 132 -3.38 11.10 -7.29
C THR A 132 -3.19 10.02 -8.34
N ILE A 133 -3.90 8.90 -8.18
CA ILE A 133 -4.02 7.84 -9.17
C ILE A 133 -5.10 8.23 -10.15
N VAL A 134 -4.77 8.17 -11.44
CA VAL A 134 -5.74 8.40 -12.52
C VAL A 134 -5.63 7.25 -13.50
N ILE A 135 -6.72 6.49 -13.62
CA ILE A 135 -6.85 5.43 -14.63
C ILE A 135 -7.38 6.06 -15.91
N TYR A 136 -6.76 5.71 -17.04
CA TYR A 136 -7.20 6.16 -18.38
C TYR A 136 -7.50 4.99 -19.33
N ASP A 137 -7.02 3.80 -18.98
CA ASP A 137 -7.24 2.56 -19.73
C ASP A 137 -7.37 1.41 -18.73
N ALA A 138 -8.33 0.53 -18.97
CA ALA A 138 -8.62 -0.59 -18.08
C ALA A 138 -7.50 -1.65 -18.07
N ASN A 139 -6.74 -1.74 -19.16
CA ASN A 139 -5.75 -2.80 -19.38
C ASN A 139 -4.31 -2.35 -19.13
N THR A 140 -4.10 -1.08 -18.79
CA THR A 140 -2.77 -0.53 -18.51
C THR A 140 -2.49 -0.57 -17.01
N ILE A 141 -1.35 -1.15 -16.64
CA ILE A 141 -0.86 -1.12 -15.26
C ILE A 141 -0.27 0.26 -14.97
N VAL A 142 -0.89 0.99 -14.04
CA VAL A 142 -0.34 2.22 -13.49
C VAL A 142 0.55 1.86 -12.29
N THR A 143 1.78 2.37 -12.26
CA THR A 143 2.74 2.10 -11.17
C THR A 143 3.26 3.41 -10.59
N HIS A 144 3.34 3.48 -9.27
CA HIS A 144 4.04 4.55 -8.56
C HIS A 144 5.11 4.01 -7.62
N GLU A 145 6.24 4.70 -7.59
CA GLU A 145 7.41 4.34 -6.79
C GLU A 145 7.89 5.54 -5.97
N ALA A 146 8.26 5.30 -4.71
CA ALA A 146 8.85 6.29 -3.84
C ALA A 146 9.96 5.70 -2.99
N VAL A 147 11.00 6.49 -2.73
CA VAL A 147 12.05 6.14 -1.78
C VAL A 147 11.86 6.97 -0.52
N ILE A 148 11.73 6.28 0.61
CA ILE A 148 11.46 6.91 1.90
C ILE A 148 12.46 6.43 2.96
N LEU A 149 12.87 7.31 3.86
CA LEU A 149 13.57 6.92 5.08
C LEU A 149 12.55 6.55 6.15
N ALA A 150 12.65 5.35 6.71
CA ALA A 150 11.84 4.95 7.85
C ALA A 150 12.29 5.71 9.11
N THR A 151 11.51 6.70 9.55
CA THR A 151 11.74 7.45 10.80
C THR A 151 11.01 6.84 12.00
N ALA A 152 10.12 5.89 11.75
CA ALA A 152 9.30 5.16 12.71
C ALA A 152 9.35 3.65 12.39
N PRO A 153 8.97 2.75 13.34
CA PRO A 153 9.06 1.30 13.13
C PRO A 153 8.00 0.75 12.16
N ALA A 154 7.12 1.60 11.63
CA ALA A 154 6.10 1.21 10.69
C ALA A 154 5.90 2.27 9.60
N ILE A 155 5.53 1.82 8.40
CA ILE A 155 5.11 2.66 7.29
C ILE A 155 3.70 2.26 6.89
N SER A 156 2.82 3.25 6.70
CA SER A 156 1.46 3.01 6.21
C SER A 156 1.31 3.51 4.79
N ILE A 157 0.77 2.68 3.90
CA ILE A 157 0.41 3.03 2.53
C ILE A 157 -1.11 3.05 2.44
N CYS A 158 -1.67 4.19 2.07
CA CYS A 158 -3.10 4.40 2.22
C CYS A 158 -3.77 4.95 0.98
N VAL A 159 -4.93 4.40 0.66
CA VAL A 159 -5.83 4.91 -0.38
C VAL A 159 -6.98 5.71 0.25
N SER A 160 -7.36 6.80 -0.39
CA SER A 160 -8.38 7.75 0.10
C SER A 160 -8.88 8.68 -1.02
N ASN A 161 -9.82 9.57 -0.71
CA ASN A 161 -10.25 10.68 -1.57
C ASN A 161 -10.67 10.24 -2.98
N ALA A 162 -11.62 9.30 -3.05
CA ALA A 162 -12.25 8.91 -4.30
C ALA A 162 -12.96 10.11 -4.96
N THR A 163 -12.49 10.50 -6.14
CA THR A 163 -13.15 11.53 -6.98
C THR A 163 -14.09 10.88 -7.98
N THR A 164 -13.69 9.74 -8.55
CA THR A 164 -14.52 8.92 -9.45
C THR A 164 -14.32 7.43 -9.11
N ARG A 165 -15.42 6.69 -9.00
CA ARG A 165 -15.46 5.25 -8.68
C ARG A 165 -14.68 4.86 -7.41
N GLU A 166 -14.60 3.58 -7.13
CA GLU A 166 -13.98 2.99 -5.97
C GLU A 166 -12.45 3.02 -6.07
N PRO A 167 -11.73 3.49 -5.02
CA PRO A 167 -10.29 3.30 -4.92
C PRO A 167 -9.94 1.82 -4.87
N PHE A 168 -8.83 1.44 -5.49
CA PHE A 168 -8.39 0.05 -5.49
C PHE A 168 -6.87 -0.03 -5.47
N ILE A 169 -6.34 -1.22 -5.22
CA ILE A 169 -4.91 -1.51 -5.28
C ILE A 169 -4.70 -2.95 -5.76
N SER A 170 -3.74 -3.15 -6.65
CA SER A 170 -3.38 -4.48 -7.17
C SER A 170 -2.20 -5.06 -6.41
N THR A 171 -1.13 -4.27 -6.24
CA THR A 171 0.04 -4.73 -5.49
C THR A 171 0.67 -3.65 -4.62
N ILE A 172 1.33 -4.10 -3.55
CA ILE A 172 2.22 -3.29 -2.72
C ILE A 172 3.54 -4.02 -2.56
N GLU A 173 4.64 -3.32 -2.78
CA GLU A 173 5.98 -3.87 -2.60
C GLU A 173 6.84 -2.92 -1.78
N LEU A 174 7.59 -3.49 -0.83
CA LEU A 174 8.62 -2.79 -0.07
C LEU A 174 9.96 -3.48 -0.34
N ARG A 175 10.99 -2.70 -0.68
CA ARG A 175 12.36 -3.16 -0.89
C ARG A 175 13.31 -2.32 -0.06
N GLN A 176 14.05 -2.96 0.82
CA GLN A 176 15.08 -2.32 1.62
C GLN A 176 16.29 -1.98 0.76
N PHE A 177 16.81 -0.76 0.92
CA PHE A 177 18.13 -0.40 0.43
C PHE A 177 19.17 -0.51 1.54
N ASN A 178 20.33 -1.06 1.19
CA ASN A 178 21.52 -1.04 2.03
C ASN A 178 22.41 0.14 1.61
N GLY A 179 22.96 0.85 2.60
CA GLY A 179 23.93 1.92 2.37
C GLY A 179 23.32 3.28 2.01
N SER A 180 24.06 4.06 1.22
CA SER A 180 23.77 5.48 0.91
C SER A 180 22.98 5.69 -0.39
N LEU A 181 22.49 4.63 -1.02
CA LEU A 181 21.67 4.74 -2.24
C LEU A 181 20.45 5.62 -1.96
N TYR A 182 20.22 6.63 -2.80
CA TYR A 182 19.14 7.62 -2.65
C TYR A 182 19.19 8.45 -1.35
N HIS A 183 20.35 8.56 -0.71
CA HIS A 183 20.52 9.49 0.41
C HIS A 183 20.30 10.94 -0.03
N THR A 184 19.55 11.69 0.76
CA THR A 184 19.43 13.14 0.63
C THR A 184 19.44 13.80 2.01
N ASP A 185 19.87 15.06 2.09
CA ASP A 185 19.92 15.81 3.35
C ASP A 185 18.53 16.05 3.98
N PHE A 186 17.47 15.92 3.18
CA PHE A 186 16.09 16.23 3.57
C PHE A 186 15.16 15.00 3.68
N GLU A 187 15.72 13.79 3.64
CA GLU A 187 14.96 12.52 3.65
C GLU A 187 14.17 12.24 4.93
N THR A 188 14.39 13.03 5.99
CA THR A 188 13.58 12.98 7.23
C THR A 188 12.28 13.77 7.12
N GLN A 189 12.18 14.67 6.14
CA GLN A 189 11.03 15.56 5.91
C GLN A 189 10.30 15.25 4.61
N PHE A 190 11.02 14.75 3.60
CA PHE A 190 10.49 14.46 2.28
C PHE A 190 10.86 13.05 1.84
N PHE A 191 10.07 12.51 0.91
CA PHE A 191 10.41 11.31 0.17
C PHE A 191 10.71 11.65 -1.29
N LEU A 192 11.45 10.80 -1.98
CA LEU A 192 11.65 10.90 -3.42
C LEU A 192 10.52 10.16 -4.12
N SER A 193 9.77 10.84 -4.99
CA SER A 193 8.86 10.17 -5.91
C SER A 193 9.57 9.89 -7.23
N LEU A 194 9.34 8.72 -7.82
CA LEU A 194 9.91 8.38 -9.12
C LEU A 194 9.36 9.35 -10.18
N SER A 195 10.28 10.02 -10.88
CA SER A 195 9.94 10.78 -12.08
C SER A 195 10.02 9.89 -13.33
N ALA A 196 11.14 9.21 -13.53
CA ALA A 196 11.32 8.25 -14.63
C ALA A 196 12.40 7.23 -14.27
N ARG A 197 12.27 6.01 -14.82
CA ARG A 197 13.32 4.99 -14.86
C ARG A 197 13.41 4.48 -16.29
N ILE A 198 14.55 4.69 -16.94
CA ILE A 198 14.72 4.41 -18.37
C ILE A 198 15.88 3.44 -18.54
N ASN A 199 15.63 2.34 -19.23
CA ASN A 199 16.66 1.41 -19.67
C ASN A 199 16.99 1.69 -21.15
N PHE A 200 18.07 2.41 -21.39
CA PHE A 200 18.52 2.70 -22.75
C PHE A 200 19.07 1.43 -23.40
N GLY A 201 18.45 1.00 -24.50
CA GLY A 201 18.84 -0.22 -25.23
C GLY A 201 18.07 -1.48 -24.83
N ALA A 202 16.94 -1.34 -24.11
CA ALA A 202 16.06 -2.46 -23.84
C ALA A 202 15.43 -3.01 -25.13
N GLU A 203 15.37 -4.34 -25.25
CA GLU A 203 14.69 -5.02 -26.36
C GLU A 203 13.16 -4.92 -26.24
N THR A 204 12.65 -4.74 -25.01
CA THR A 204 11.22 -4.63 -24.71
C THR A 204 10.94 -3.44 -23.78
N ASN A 205 9.69 -3.03 -23.71
CA ASN A 205 9.21 -1.99 -22.78
C ASN A 205 8.96 -2.52 -21.37
N GLU A 206 9.30 -3.79 -21.09
CA GLU A 206 9.08 -4.37 -19.77
C GLU A 206 10.02 -3.73 -18.75
N SER A 207 9.46 -3.43 -17.56
CA SER A 207 10.29 -2.91 -16.48
C SER A 207 11.28 -3.99 -16.03
N VAL A 208 12.56 -3.66 -15.96
CA VAL A 208 13.54 -4.51 -15.27
C VAL A 208 13.21 -4.51 -13.78
N ARG A 209 12.96 -5.71 -13.25
CA ARG A 209 12.59 -5.97 -11.86
C ARG A 209 13.81 -6.54 -11.11
N TYR A 210 13.75 -6.54 -9.78
CA TYR A 210 14.76 -7.18 -8.94
C TYR A 210 14.82 -8.67 -9.27
N PHE A 211 16.02 -9.18 -9.55
CA PHE A 211 16.25 -10.62 -9.64
C PHE A 211 16.60 -11.14 -8.24
N PHE A 212 15.83 -12.10 -7.72
CA PHE A 212 16.17 -12.81 -6.49
C PHE A 212 16.77 -14.18 -6.85
N PRO A 213 18.11 -14.31 -6.89
CA PRO A 213 18.71 -15.62 -6.99
C PRO A 213 18.36 -16.41 -5.73
N ARG A 214 17.83 -17.63 -5.90
CA ARG A 214 17.38 -18.58 -4.86
C ARG A 214 18.40 -18.96 -3.78
N ASN A 215 19.61 -18.39 -3.78
CA ASN A 215 20.76 -18.85 -3.01
C ASN A 215 21.28 -17.84 -1.96
N TYR A 216 20.44 -16.90 -1.48
CA TYR A 216 20.81 -15.97 -0.40
C TYR A 216 19.81 -16.01 0.78
N LEU A 217 19.37 -17.22 1.15
CA LEU A 217 18.83 -17.53 2.48
C LEU A 217 19.77 -18.52 3.17
#